data_AF-A0A815GUI3-F1
#
_entry.id   AF-A0A815GUI3-F1
#
_cell.length_a   1.000
_cell.length_b   1.000
_cell.length_c   1.000
_cell.angle_alpha   90.00
_cell.angle_beta   90.00
_cell.angle_gamma   90.00
#
_symmetry.space_group_name_H-M   'P 1'
#
loop_
_entity.id
_entity.type
_entity.pdbx_description
1 polymer ?
#
loop_
_entity_poly.entity_id
_entity_poly.type
_entity_poly.pdbx_seq_one_letter_code
_entity_poly.pdbx_strand_id
1 'polypeptide(L)'
;MRYNLAHVCEASFEFNKTETLYKEILREHLKYVDCVRRLGSTVHDRDQIYSASHWFKDVLEINHNSPNTWTMIGNIRTTKQEWKPRQKKFERILYNSQTTNDSLCFNFIRKYMITNFIFADM
;
A
#
# COMPACT_ATOMS: atom_id res chain seq x y z
N MET A 1 5.07 18.16 -18.83
CA MET A 1 5.33 16.88 -19.52
C MET A 1 5.63 15.71 -18.57
N ARG A 2 6.43 15.89 -17.51
CA ARG A 2 6.81 14.79 -16.59
C ARG A 2 5.61 14.07 -15.92
N TYR A 3 4.54 14.78 -15.57
CA TYR A 3 3.34 14.18 -14.98
C TYR A 3 2.67 13.16 -15.92
N ASN A 4 2.51 13.50 -17.20
CA ASN A 4 1.91 12.61 -18.19
C ASN A 4 2.81 11.39 -18.45
N LEU A 5 4.14 11.59 -18.45
CA LEU A 5 5.09 10.49 -18.54
C LEU A 5 4.97 9.53 -17.35
N ALA A 6 4.90 10.06 -16.12
CA ALA A 6 4.69 9.26 -14.92
C ALA A 6 3.37 8.47 -14.98
N HIS A 7 2.32 9.07 -15.55
CA HIS A 7 1.03 8.41 -15.72
C HIS A 7 1.07 7.26 -16.75
N VAL A 8 1.83 7.42 -17.83
CA VAL A 8 2.07 6.32 -18.79
C VAL A 8 2.89 5.20 -18.15
N CYS A 9 3.91 5.53 -17.35
CA CYS A 9 4.68 4.54 -16.58
C CYS A 9 3.80 3.81 -15.56
N GLU A 10 2.87 4.50 -14.89
CA GLU A 10 1.86 3.91 -13.99
C GLU A 10 1.00 2.89 -14.73
N ALA A 11 0.46 3.25 -15.91
CA ALA A 11 -0.33 2.34 -16.75
C ALA A 11 0.48 1.14 -17.29
N SER A 12 1.81 1.30 -17.38
CA SER A 12 2.75 0.24 -17.82
C SER A 12 3.29 -0.61 -16.67
N PHE A 13 2.77 -0.42 -15.45
CA PHE A 13 3.25 -1.09 -14.23
C PHE A 13 4.75 -0.85 -13.90
N GLU A 14 5.33 0.23 -14.44
CA GLU A 14 6.73 0.63 -14.21
C GLU A 14 6.87 1.46 -12.92
N PHE A 15 6.42 0.90 -11.80
CA PHE A 15 6.25 1.61 -10.53
C PHE A 15 7.52 2.34 -10.02
N ASN A 16 8.72 1.79 -10.26
CA ASN A 16 9.99 2.43 -9.88
C ASN A 16 10.17 3.78 -10.58
N LYS A 17 9.93 3.82 -11.90
CA LYS A 17 10.07 5.05 -12.70
C LYS A 17 8.97 6.05 -12.36
N THR A 18 7.75 5.57 -12.15
CA THR A 18 6.61 6.38 -11.70
C THR A 18 6.93 7.10 -10.40
N GLU A 19 7.48 6.38 -9.41
CA GLU A 19 7.86 6.95 -8.12
C GLU A 19 8.94 8.02 -8.25
N THR A 20 9.99 7.77 -9.04
CA THR A 20 11.05 8.77 -9.30
C THR A 20 10.47 10.03 -9.93
N LEU A 21 9.67 9.88 -11.00
CA LEU A 21 9.10 11.01 -11.72
C LEU A 21 8.14 11.83 -10.85
N TYR A 22 7.30 11.19 -10.06
CA TYR A 22 6.41 11.90 -9.13
C TYR A 22 7.17 12.57 -7.99
N LYS A 23 8.22 11.95 -7.44
CA LYS A 23 9.08 12.60 -6.43
C LYS A 23 9.82 13.81 -6.99
N GLU A 24 10.28 13.76 -8.24
CA GLU A 24 10.90 14.91 -8.91
C GLU A 24 9.92 16.07 -9.09
N ILE A 25 8.68 15.78 -9.50
CA ILE A 25 7.63 16.81 -9.62
C ILE A 25 7.33 17.44 -8.25
N LEU A 26 7.28 16.64 -7.18
CA LEU A 26 7.03 17.14 -5.83
C LEU A 26 8.19 17.97 -5.27
N ARG A 27 9.44 17.77 -5.73
CA ARG A 27 10.56 18.65 -5.36
C ARG A 27 10.40 20.06 -5.93
N GLU A 28 9.88 20.17 -7.14
CA GLU A 28 9.62 21.47 -7.79
C GLU A 28 8.31 22.10 -7.31
N HIS A 29 7.30 21.26 -7.02
CA HIS A 29 5.96 21.68 -6.62
C HIS A 29 5.47 20.87 -5.41
N LEU A 30 6.00 21.23 -4.23
CA LEU A 30 5.76 20.58 -2.92
C LEU A 30 4.29 20.38 -2.54
N LYS A 31 3.35 21.11 -3.15
CA LYS A 31 1.92 21.08 -2.83
C LYS A 31 1.04 20.57 -3.98
N TYR A 32 1.60 19.86 -4.96
CA TYR A 32 0.79 19.34 -6.06
C TYR A 32 -0.01 18.10 -5.64
N VAL A 33 -1.22 18.35 -5.12
CA VAL A 33 -2.12 17.36 -4.51
C VAL A 33 -2.34 16.12 -5.39
N ASP A 34 -2.53 16.30 -6.70
CA ASP A 34 -2.74 15.17 -7.62
C ASP A 34 -1.54 14.25 -7.72
N CYS A 35 -0.33 14.79 -7.64
CA CYS A 35 0.91 14.02 -7.71
C CYS A 35 1.13 13.21 -6.42
N VAL A 36 0.88 13.81 -5.26
CA VAL A 36 0.95 13.08 -3.97
C VAL A 36 -0.12 11.99 -3.91
N ARG A 37 -1.32 12.27 -4.41
CA ARG A 37 -2.41 11.28 -4.49
C ARG A 37 -2.04 10.09 -5.38
N ARG A 38 -1.49 10.35 -6.57
CA ARG A 38 -1.03 9.31 -7.51
C ARG A 38 0.09 8.48 -6.90
N LEU A 39 1.07 9.12 -6.26
CA LEU A 39 2.16 8.46 -5.56
C LEU A 39 1.63 7.52 -4.46
N GLY A 40 0.65 7.96 -3.67
CA GLY A 40 -0.03 7.12 -2.67
C GLY A 40 -0.72 5.91 -3.29
N SER A 41 -1.34 6.05 -4.47
CA SER A 41 -1.93 4.93 -5.22
C SER A 41 -0.88 3.94 -5.71
N THR A 42 0.20 4.44 -6.32
CA THR A 42 1.32 3.62 -6.82
C THR A 42 1.97 2.80 -5.69
N VAL A 43 2.08 3.37 -4.49
CA VAL A 43 2.62 2.70 -3.30
C VAL A 43 1.61 1.70 -2.71
N HIS A 44 0.32 2.03 -2.73
CA HIS A 44 -0.74 1.11 -2.33
C HIS A 44 -0.77 -0.16 -3.21
N ASP A 45 -0.62 0.00 -4.53
CA ASP A 45 -0.61 -1.10 -5.48
C ASP A 45 0.60 -2.03 -5.33
N ARG A 46 1.59 -1.64 -4.52
CA ARG A 46 2.75 -2.44 -4.12
C ARG A 46 2.58 -3.13 -2.77
N ASP A 47 1.34 -3.24 -2.27
CA ASP A 47 0.97 -3.74 -0.94
C ASP A 47 1.60 -2.98 0.24
N GLN A 48 2.16 -1.78 0.00
CA GLN A 48 2.73 -0.92 1.05
C GLN A 48 1.67 0.01 1.65
N ILE A 49 0.64 -0.61 2.23
CA ILE A 49 -0.56 0.06 2.78
C ILE A 49 -0.19 1.12 3.85
N TYR A 50 0.87 0.86 4.62
CA TYR A 50 1.36 1.77 5.67
C TYR A 50 2.01 3.04 5.10
N SER A 51 2.93 2.87 4.16
CA SER A 51 3.59 3.98 3.47
C SER A 51 2.57 4.83 2.70
N ALA A 52 1.59 4.20 2.04
CA ALA A 52 0.49 4.90 1.39
C ALA A 52 -0.33 5.75 2.37
N SER A 53 -0.58 5.24 3.58
CA SER A 53 -1.31 6.00 4.62
C SER A 53 -0.57 7.25 5.10
N HIS A 54 0.77 7.28 5.06
CA HIS A 54 1.54 8.49 5.40
C HIS A 54 1.30 9.57 4.34
N TRP A 55 1.46 9.22 3.06
CA TRP A 55 1.26 10.15 1.95
C TRP A 55 -0.14 10.75 1.93
N PHE A 56 -1.19 9.97 2.24
CA PHE A 56 -2.56 10.51 2.28
C PHE A 56 -2.82 11.44 3.47
N LYS A 57 -2.09 11.28 4.59
CA LYS A 57 -2.14 12.25 5.70
C LYS A 57 -1.50 13.57 5.29
N ASP A 58 -0.34 13.52 4.64
CA ASP A 58 0.34 14.71 4.11
C ASP A 58 -0.56 15.48 3.13
N VAL A 59 -1.34 14.76 2.31
CA VAL A 59 -2.35 15.39 1.43
C VAL A 59 -3.46 16.08 2.22
N LEU A 60 -3.94 15.50 3.31
CA LEU A 60 -4.98 16.12 4.15
C LEU A 60 -4.48 17.36 4.88
N GLU A 61 -3.19 17.46 5.20
CA GLU A 61 -2.61 18.69 5.75
C GLU A 61 -2.62 19.84 4.73
N ILE A 62 -2.49 19.52 3.45
CA ILE A 62 -2.50 20.51 2.35
C ILE A 62 -3.93 20.82 1.90
N ASN A 63 -4.79 19.80 1.81
CA ASN A 63 -6.19 19.91 1.40
C ASN A 63 -7.08 19.07 2.31
N HIS A 64 -7.54 19.71 3.38
CA HIS A 64 -8.23 19.05 4.48
C HIS A 64 -9.57 18.39 4.10
N ASN A 65 -10.20 18.83 3.00
CA ASN A 65 -11.55 18.43 2.64
C ASN A 65 -11.66 17.79 1.25
N SER A 66 -10.58 17.22 0.72
CA SER A 66 -10.61 16.50 -0.56
C SER A 66 -11.39 15.18 -0.42
N PRO A 67 -12.57 15.02 -1.05
CA PRO A 67 -13.38 13.80 -0.94
C PRO A 67 -12.62 12.58 -1.45
N ASN A 68 -11.83 12.75 -2.52
CA ASN A 68 -11.03 11.69 -3.12
C ASN A 68 -9.98 11.15 -2.13
N THR A 69 -9.33 12.02 -1.36
CA THR A 69 -8.33 11.61 -0.36
C THR A 69 -9.00 10.82 0.77
N TRP A 70 -10.17 11.27 1.22
CA TRP A 70 -10.96 10.54 2.21
C TRP A 70 -11.43 9.17 1.72
N THR A 71 -11.84 9.05 0.45
CA THR A 71 -12.16 7.76 -0.17
C THR A 71 -10.97 6.80 -0.15
N MET A 72 -9.78 7.28 -0.51
CA MET A 72 -8.57 6.43 -0.52
C MET A 72 -8.16 5.97 0.89
N ILE A 73 -8.26 6.84 1.90
CA ILE A 73 -8.04 6.47 3.31
C ILE A 73 -9.09 5.44 3.77
N GLY A 74 -10.35 5.61 3.37
CA GLY A 74 -11.43 4.66 3.64
C GLY A 74 -11.10 3.28 3.09
N ASN A 75 -10.70 3.19 1.83
CA ASN A 75 -10.33 1.93 1.18
C ASN A 75 -9.18 1.22 1.94
N ILE A 76 -8.13 1.95 2.31
CA ILE A 76 -7.01 1.43 3.10
C ILE A 76 -7.49 0.86 4.45
N ARG A 77 -8.37 1.57 5.14
CA ARG A 77 -8.89 1.13 6.45
C ARG A 77 -9.75 -0.13 6.32
N THR A 78 -10.56 -0.23 5.27
CA THR A 78 -11.35 -1.44 4.97
C THR A 78 -10.44 -2.64 4.74
N THR A 79 -9.41 -2.50 3.88
CA THR A 79 -8.42 -3.57 3.65
C THR A 79 -7.70 -3.98 4.94
N LYS A 80 -7.33 -3.01 5.80
CA LYS A 80 -6.71 -3.29 7.10
C LYS A 80 -7.66 -3.98 8.09
N GLN A 81 -8.96 -3.66 8.03
CA GLN A 81 -9.96 -4.31 8.88
C GLN A 81 -10.18 -5.76 8.47
N GLU A 82 -10.10 -6.10 7.18
CA GLU A 82 -10.16 -7.48 6.70
C GLU A 82 -8.89 -8.28 6.99
N TRP A 83 -7.74 -7.60 7.07
CA TRP A 83 -6.47 -8.23 7.43
C TRP A 83 -6.52 -8.92 8.79
N LYS A 84 -7.02 -8.24 9.84
CA LYS A 84 -7.01 -8.79 11.22
C LYS A 84 -7.77 -10.12 11.36
N PRO A 85 -9.01 -10.26 10.85
CA PRO A 85 -9.71 -11.54 10.80
C PRO A 85 -8.98 -12.60 9.97
N ARG A 86 -8.38 -12.20 8.83
CA ARG A 86 -7.64 -13.10 7.95
C ARG A 86 -6.40 -13.67 8.66
N GLN A 87 -5.64 -12.82 9.35
CA GLN A 87 -4.50 -13.22 10.18
C GLN A 87 -4.91 -14.24 11.24
N LYS A 88 -5.99 -13.97 12.01
CA LYS A 88 -6.49 -14.92 13.02
C LYS A 88 -6.86 -16.28 12.42
N LYS A 89 -7.41 -16.31 11.20
CA LYS A 89 -7.71 -17.57 10.50
C LYS A 89 -6.43 -18.32 10.13
N PHE A 90 -5.39 -17.63 9.64
CA PHE A 90 -4.10 -18.25 9.34
C PHE A 90 -3.37 -18.75 10.58
N GLU A 91 -3.39 -18.00 11.69
CA GLU A 91 -2.83 -18.44 12.98
C GLU A 91 -3.50 -19.74 13.45
N ARG A 92 -4.83 -19.85 13.37
CA ARG A 92 -5.55 -21.10 13.69
C ARG A 92 -5.10 -22.28 12.81
N ILE A 93 -4.85 -22.05 11.53
CA ILE A 93 -4.36 -23.09 10.62
C ILE A 93 -2.94 -23.53 11.00
N LEU A 94 -2.08 -22.62 11.47
CA LEU A 94 -0.72 -22.95 11.93
C LEU A 94 -0.71 -23.70 13.27
N TYR A 95 -1.67 -23.44 14.16
CA TYR A 95 -1.77 -24.13 15.46
C TYR A 95 -2.44 -25.51 15.38
N ASN A 96 -3.03 -25.89 14.24
CA ASN A 96 -3.66 -27.19 14.07
C ASN A 96 -2.59 -28.25 13.68
N SER A 97 -2.54 -29.37 14.41
CA SER A 97 -1.49 -30.40 14.27
C SER A 97 -1.64 -31.31 13.04
N GLN A 98 -2.74 -31.20 12.30
CA GLN A 98 -2.95 -31.94 11.05
C GLN A 98 -2.33 -31.22 9.83
N THR A 99 -2.22 -29.88 9.88
CA THR A 99 -1.68 -29.03 8.80
C THR A 99 -0.17 -28.86 8.85
N THR A 100 0.48 -29.26 9.94
CA THR A 100 1.95 -29.33 10.04
C THR A 100 2.54 -30.41 9.13
N ASN A 101 1.76 -31.44 8.75
CA ASN A 101 2.20 -32.46 7.80
C ASN A 101 2.16 -31.98 6.34
N ASP A 102 1.27 -31.02 6.02
CA ASP A 102 1.24 -30.35 4.71
C ASP A 102 2.26 -29.21 4.67
N SER A 103 3.53 -29.61 4.51
CA SER A 103 4.69 -28.70 4.46
C SER A 103 4.52 -27.54 3.45
N LEU A 104 3.77 -27.74 2.36
CA LEU A 104 3.51 -26.69 1.36
C LEU A 104 2.58 -25.59 1.90
N CYS A 105 1.45 -25.95 2.51
CA CYS A 105 0.49 -25.00 3.05
C CYS A 105 1.08 -24.21 4.22
N PHE A 106 1.80 -24.91 5.10
CA PHE A 106 2.51 -24.31 6.23
C PHE A 106 3.58 -23.30 5.77
N ASN A 107 4.42 -23.66 4.80
CA ASN A 107 5.46 -22.76 4.28
C ASN A 107 4.88 -21.55 3.55
N PHE A 108 3.78 -21.73 2.80
CA PHE A 108 3.10 -20.63 2.12
C PHE A 108 2.52 -19.62 3.12
N ILE A 109 1.78 -20.09 4.13
CA ILE A 109 1.19 -19.23 5.16
C ILE A 109 2.28 -18.50 5.95
N ARG A 110 3.35 -19.20 6.32
CA ARG A 110 4.47 -18.61 7.07
C ARG A 110 5.21 -17.56 6.24
N LYS A 111 5.47 -17.81 4.95
CA LYS A 111 6.06 -16.82 4.04
C LYS A 111 5.17 -15.58 3.93
N TYR A 112 3.86 -15.77 3.70
CA TYR A 112 2.89 -14.70 3.55
C TYR A 112 2.72 -13.86 4.82
N MET A 113 2.77 -14.48 6.01
CA MET A 113 2.75 -13.73 7.27
C MET A 113 4.05 -12.99 7.54
N ILE A 114 5.23 -13.58 7.30
CA ILE A 114 6.52 -12.89 7.50
C ILE A 114 6.65 -11.67 6.59
N THR A 115 6.30 -11.78 5.31
CA THR A 115 6.30 -10.64 4.38
C THR A 115 5.33 -9.53 4.76
N ASN A 116 4.33 -9.78 5.60
CA ASN A 116 3.37 -8.74 6.03
C ASN A 116 3.62 -8.27 7.47
N PHE A 117 4.24 -9.09 8.32
CA PHE A 117 4.58 -8.75 9.72
C PHE A 117 5.76 -7.77 9.79
N ILE A 118 6.79 -7.96 8.94
CA ILE A 118 7.93 -7.02 8.84
C ILE A 118 7.46 -5.61 8.43
N PHE A 119 6.32 -5.49 7.73
CA PHE A 119 5.75 -4.22 7.27
C PHE A 119 4.64 -3.68 8.18
N ALA A 120 4.28 -4.39 9.26
CA ALA A 120 3.23 -3.97 10.19
C ALA A 120 3.77 -3.20 11.42
N ASP A 121 5.04 -3.40 11.77
CA ASP A 121 5.71 -2.87 12.97
C ASP A 121 6.86 -1.87 12.68
N MET A 122 6.99 -1.37 11.44
CA MET A 122 7.89 -0.25 11.05
C MET A 122 7.07 0.88 10.42
#